data_AF-B7JAT0-F1
#
_entry.id   AF-B7JAT0-F1
#
_cell.length_a   1.000
_cell.length_b   1.000
_cell.length_c   1.000
_cell.angle_alpha   90.00
_cell.angle_beta   90.00
_cell.angle_gamma   90.00
#
_symmetry.space_group_name_H-M   'P 1'
#
loop_
_entity.id
_entity.type
_entity.pdbx_description
1 polymer ?
#
loop_
_entity_poly.entity_id
_entity_poly.type
_entity_poly.pdbx_seq_one_letter_code
_entity_poly.pdbx_strand_id
1 'polypeptide(L)'
;MRGSRKFALTGPLTVNDPEGIQVILNFMNYLWSGGREPARIYLQRTSLPVILTMAANGTYAKAMQSCEEMESLAEHMVEQWDRSANMDW
;
A
#
# COMPACT_ATOMS: atom_id res chain seq x y z
N MET A 1 -23.35 10.32 -26.47
CA MET A 1 -22.43 9.25 -26.04
C MET A 1 -21.37 9.03 -27.11
N ARG A 2 -20.12 9.47 -26.90
CA ARG A 2 -19.00 9.18 -27.82
C ARG A 2 -18.04 8.25 -27.08
N GLY A 3 -18.21 6.95 -27.27
CA GLY A 3 -17.26 5.96 -26.78
C GLY A 3 -16.02 5.96 -27.68
N SER A 4 -14.93 6.56 -27.24
CA SER A 4 -13.62 6.40 -27.89
C SER A 4 -13.06 5.03 -27.55
N ARG A 5 -13.57 3.97 -28.20
CA ARG A 5 -13.01 2.62 -28.02
C ARG A 5 -11.68 2.54 -28.76
N LYS A 6 -10.59 2.45 -27.99
CA LYS A 6 -9.26 2.13 -28.52
C LYS A 6 -9.23 0.63 -28.79
N PHE A 7 -8.96 0.23 -30.03
CA PHE A 7 -8.78 -1.17 -30.41
C PHE A 7 -7.37 -1.36 -30.94
N ALA A 8 -6.72 -2.47 -30.57
CA ALA A 8 -5.45 -2.88 -31.15
C ALA A 8 -5.67 -4.16 -31.95
N LEU A 9 -5.27 -4.15 -33.22
CA LEU A 9 -5.37 -5.29 -34.13
C LEU A 9 -4.13 -6.19 -34.02
N THR A 10 -3.01 -5.66 -33.53
CA THR A 10 -1.74 -6.37 -33.32
C THR A 10 -1.01 -5.75 -32.12
N GLY A 11 -0.75 -6.55 -31.09
CA GLY A 11 -0.03 -6.14 -29.87
C GLY A 11 -0.89 -5.49 -28.78
N PRO A 12 -0.37 -5.38 -27.54
CA PRO A 12 -1.11 -4.75 -26.44
C PRO A 12 -1.29 -3.25 -26.68
N LEU A 13 -2.43 -2.71 -26.25
CA LEU A 13 -2.63 -1.26 -26.15
C LEU A 13 -1.62 -0.73 -25.11
N THR A 14 -0.50 -0.21 -25.59
CA THR A 14 0.47 0.45 -24.73
C THR A 14 -0.02 1.86 -24.41
N VAL A 15 -0.04 2.20 -23.12
CA VAL A 15 -0.25 3.59 -22.69
C VAL A 15 1.03 4.34 -23.00
N ASN A 16 1.10 4.94 -24.18
CA ASN A 16 2.21 5.82 -24.56
C ASN A 16 1.85 7.26 -24.21
N ASP A 17 1.90 7.56 -22.91
CA ASP A 17 1.63 8.88 -22.34
C ASP A 17 2.69 9.19 -21.27
N PRO A 18 3.88 9.67 -21.68
CA PRO A 18 4.98 9.93 -20.75
C PRO A 18 4.64 11.02 -19.72
N GLU A 19 3.81 12.00 -20.10
CA GLU A 19 3.37 13.06 -19.18
C GLU A 19 2.43 12.50 -18.12
N GLY A 20 1.43 11.71 -18.53
CA GLY A 20 0.52 11.03 -17.62
C GLY A 20 1.24 10.09 -16.66
N ILE A 21 2.22 9.33 -17.15
CA ILE A 21 3.08 8.48 -16.31
C ILE A 21 3.84 9.33 -15.29
N GLN A 22 4.44 10.45 -15.72
CA GLN A 22 5.19 11.31 -14.82
C GLN A 22 4.31 11.90 -13.71
N VAL A 23 3.06 12.28 -14.01
CA VAL A 23 2.09 12.75 -13.00
C VAL A 23 1.82 11.67 -11.95
N ILE A 24 1.63 10.41 -12.37
CA ILE A 24 1.40 9.30 -11.44
C ILE A 24 2.61 9.07 -10.54
N LEU A 25 3.83 9.08 -11.12
CA LEU A 25 5.06 8.92 -10.35
C LEU A 25 5.24 10.04 -9.32
N ASN A 26 4.98 11.29 -9.71
CA ASN A 26 5.05 12.44 -8.82
C ASN A 26 4.03 12.32 -7.67
N PHE A 27 2.82 11.87 -7.98
CA PHE A 27 1.80 11.63 -6.97
C PHE A 27 2.22 10.52 -5.99
N MET A 28 2.77 9.40 -6.46
CA MET A 28 3.23 8.32 -5.58
C MET A 28 4.36 8.79 -4.65
N ASN A 29 5.32 9.55 -5.18
CA ASN A 29 6.39 10.14 -4.38
C ASN A 29 5.85 11.11 -3.32
N TYR A 30 4.88 11.94 -3.69
CA TYR A 30 4.23 12.85 -2.75
C TYR A 30 3.43 12.11 -1.68
N LEU A 31 2.62 11.12 -2.07
CA LEU A 31 1.76 10.34 -1.17
C LEU A 31 2.58 9.69 -0.05
N TRP A 32 3.75 9.14 -0.40
CA TRP A 32 4.64 8.44 0.51
C TRP A 32 5.78 9.28 1.06
N SER A 33 5.70 10.61 0.91
CA SER A 33 6.67 11.52 1.51
C SER A 33 6.31 11.85 2.97
N GLY A 34 7.35 12.10 3.78
CA GLY A 34 7.23 12.60 5.14
C GLY A 34 6.50 11.63 6.07
N GLY A 35 5.68 12.17 6.99
CA GLY A 35 5.04 11.37 8.03
C GLY A 35 4.04 10.31 7.56
N ARG A 36 3.77 10.19 6.25
CA ARG A 36 2.91 9.13 5.68
C ARG A 36 3.71 7.93 5.19
N GLU A 37 5.03 8.06 5.05
CA GLU A 37 5.89 6.99 4.57
C GLU A 37 5.73 5.68 5.36
N PRO A 38 5.63 5.68 6.70
CA PRO A 38 5.47 4.43 7.45
C PRO A 38 4.20 3.67 7.02
N ALA A 39 3.07 4.36 6.80
CA ALA A 39 1.82 3.72 6.38
C ALA A 39 1.95 2.88 5.10
N ARG A 40 2.90 3.23 4.22
CA ARG A 40 3.19 2.47 3.00
C ARG A 40 3.57 1.03 3.29
N ILE A 41 4.30 0.79 4.37
CA ILE A 41 4.80 -0.54 4.77
C ILE A 41 3.60 -1.45 5.02
N TYR A 42 2.73 -1.06 5.95
CA TYR A 42 1.55 -1.86 6.30
C TYR A 42 0.58 -1.99 5.12
N LEU A 43 0.25 -0.89 4.44
CA LEU A 43 -0.78 -0.85 3.41
C LEU A 43 -0.38 -1.49 2.07
N GLN A 44 0.89 -1.46 1.69
CA GLN A 44 1.33 -1.94 0.37
C GLN A 44 2.21 -3.21 0.44
N ARG A 45 2.96 -3.42 1.52
CA ARG A 45 3.87 -4.58 1.61
C ARG A 45 3.21 -5.79 2.25
N THR A 46 2.19 -5.57 3.09
CA THR A 46 1.45 -6.65 3.71
C THR A 46 0.13 -6.90 2.98
N SER A 47 -0.39 -8.12 3.11
CA SER A 47 -1.74 -8.51 2.69
C SER A 47 -2.75 -8.43 3.84
N LEU A 48 -2.37 -7.80 4.97
CA LEU A 48 -3.19 -7.73 6.16
C LEU A 48 -4.33 -6.72 5.99
N PRO A 49 -5.52 -7.00 6.56
CA PRO A 49 -6.59 -6.01 6.59
C PRO A 49 -6.23 -4.87 7.53
N VAL A 50 -6.76 -3.68 7.25
CA VAL A 50 -6.68 -2.56 8.20
C VAL A 50 -7.63 -2.83 9.38
N ILE A 51 -7.08 -2.86 10.59
CA ILE A 51 -7.82 -3.15 11.81
C ILE A 51 -8.22 -1.83 12.49
N LEU A 52 -9.48 -1.43 12.36
CA LEU A 52 -9.96 -0.12 12.82
C LEU A 52 -9.75 0.13 14.32
N THR A 53 -9.82 -0.92 15.14
CA THR A 53 -9.58 -0.81 16.59
C THR A 53 -8.13 -0.42 16.92
N MET A 54 -7.16 -0.77 16.07
CA MET A 54 -5.76 -0.36 16.19
C MET A 54 -5.54 1.13 15.89
N ALA A 55 -6.47 1.76 15.15
CA ALA A 55 -6.48 3.21 14.99
C ALA A 55 -7.01 3.88 16.26
N ALA A 56 -8.08 3.33 16.85
CA ALA A 56 -8.72 3.89 18.03
C ALA A 56 -7.87 3.76 19.31
N ASN A 57 -7.12 2.67 19.46
CA ASN A 57 -6.28 2.43 20.64
C ASN A 57 -4.86 3.03 20.52
N GLY A 58 -4.55 3.71 19.40
CA GLY A 58 -3.25 4.36 19.18
C GLY A 58 -2.13 3.44 18.71
N THR A 59 -2.36 2.15 18.46
CA THR A 59 -1.31 1.24 17.94
C THR A 59 -0.72 1.76 16.64
N TYR A 60 -1.55 2.16 15.67
CA TYR A 60 -1.04 2.74 14.42
C TYR A 60 -0.38 4.09 14.64
N ALA A 61 -0.88 4.93 15.56
CA ALA A 61 -0.26 6.22 15.85
C ALA A 61 1.16 6.07 16.40
N LYS A 62 1.41 5.05 17.23
CA LYS A 62 2.76 4.69 17.70
C LYS A 62 3.64 4.21 16.53
N ALA A 63 3.13 3.26 15.74
CA ALA A 63 3.89 2.70 14.62
C ALA A 63 4.21 3.73 13.52
N MET A 64 3.37 4.74 13.35
CA MET A 64 3.58 5.84 12.38
C MET A 64 4.71 6.81 12.75
N GLN A 65 5.38 6.64 13.90
CA GLN A 65 6.50 7.51 14.31
C GLN A 65 7.76 7.31 13.46
N SER A 66 7.98 6.11 12.92
CA SER A 66 9.11 5.82 12.03
C SER A 66 8.80 4.61 11.13
N CYS A 67 9.56 4.45 10.04
CA CYS A 67 9.47 3.26 9.22
C CYS A 67 9.87 1.99 9.99
N GLU A 68 10.83 2.09 10.91
CA GLU A 68 11.28 0.98 11.75
C GLU A 68 10.17 0.47 12.67
N GLU A 69 9.47 1.37 13.36
CA GLU A 69 8.34 0.99 14.24
C GLU A 69 7.18 0.38 13.45
N MET A 70 6.93 0.86 12.23
CA MET A 70 5.91 0.27 11.36
C MET A 70 6.32 -1.09 10.78
N GLU A 71 7.60 -1.28 10.42
CA GLU A 71 8.10 -2.58 9.96
C GLU A 71 7.99 -3.61 11.10
N SER A 72 8.40 -3.24 12.31
CA SER A 72 8.26 -4.11 13.49
C SER A 72 6.80 -4.49 13.77
N LEU A 73 5.86 -3.53 13.65
CA LEU A 73 4.44 -3.83 13.77
C LEU A 73 3.96 -4.76 12.66
N ALA A 74 4.35 -4.51 11.40
CA ALA A 74 3.94 -5.29 10.25
C ALA A 74 4.42 -6.73 10.35
N GLU A 75 5.70 -6.95 10.66
CA GLU A 75 6.30 -8.27 10.87
C GLU A 75 5.58 -9.03 11.99
N HIS A 76 5.41 -8.40 13.16
CA HIS A 76 4.70 -9.01 14.27
C HIS A 76 3.28 -9.47 13.89
N MET A 77 2.55 -8.63 13.15
CA MET A 77 1.19 -8.93 12.73
C MET A 77 1.14 -10.05 11.68
N VAL A 78 2.07 -10.07 10.72
CA VAL A 78 2.20 -11.17 9.75
C VAL A 78 2.45 -12.49 10.49
N GLU A 79 3.40 -12.50 11.43
CA GLU A 79 3.66 -13.68 12.26
C GLU A 79 2.44 -14.14 13.05
N GLN A 80 1.67 -13.22 13.65
CA GLN A 80 0.44 -13.58 14.38
C GLN A 80 -0.58 -14.27 13.46
N TRP A 81 -0.73 -13.76 12.24
CA TRP A 81 -1.66 -14.30 11.26
C TRP A 81 -1.22 -15.67 10.76
N ASP A 82 0.08 -15.84 10.46
CA ASP A 82 0.64 -17.11 10.03
C ASP A 82 0.53 -18.18 11.12
N ARG A 83 0.82 -17.81 12.37
CA ARG A 83 0.62 -18.71 13.53
C ARG A 83 -0.84 -19.12 13.69
N SER A 84 -1.76 -18.17 13.57
CA SER A 84 -3.20 -18.46 13.62
C SER A 84 -3.63 -19.38 12.48
N ALA A 85 -3.09 -19.20 11.27
CA ALA A 85 -3.34 -20.07 10.12
C ALA A 85 -2.78 -21.49 10.31
N ASN A 86 -1.63 -21.62 10.99
CA ASN A 86 -1.03 -22.89 11.36
C ASN A 86 -1.66 -23.54 12.61
N MET A 87 -2.62 -22.85 13.26
CA MET A 87 -3.20 -23.24 14.55
C MET A 87 -2.18 -23.33 15.69
N ASP A 88 -1.03 -22.68 15.55
CA ASP A 88 0.01 -22.53 16.56
C ASP A 88 -0.31 -21.28 17.39
N TRP A 89 -1.30 -21.39 18.29
CA TRP A 89 -1.79 -20.28 19.10
C TRP A 89 -0.83 -19.86 20.22
#